data_AF-A0A6L6VK34-F1
#
_entry.id   AF-A0A6L6VK34-F1
#
_cell.length_a   1.000
_cell.length_b   1.000
_cell.length_c   1.000
_cell.angle_alpha   90.00
_cell.angle_beta   90.00
_cell.angle_gamma   90.00
#
_symmetry.space_group_name_H-M   'P 1'
#
loop_
_entity.id
_entity.type
_entity.pdbx_description
1 polymer ?
#
loop_
_entity_poly.entity_id
_entity_poly.type
_entity_poly.pdbx_seq_one_letter_code
_entity_poly.pdbx_strand_id
1 'polypeptide(L)' 'MESFSQLSDLSFLSAKDKSTATEMVRAWYLGRVGNFPDNGVATEYGAALMFRPTDSAISIPGFPVGGPDYWTLAPKI' A
#
# COMPACT_ATOMS: atom_id res chain seq x y z
N MET A 1 -26.45 6.50 8.88
CA MET A 1 -25.18 6.46 8.13
C MET A 1 -24.14 6.99 9.09
N GLU A 2 -23.33 6.10 9.68
CA GLU A 2 -22.33 6.50 10.69
C GLU A 2 -21.29 7.43 10.05
N SER A 3 -20.93 8.47 10.79
CA SER A 3 -20.03 9.53 10.35
C SER A 3 -18.59 9.06 10.39
N PHE A 4 -17.84 9.27 9.30
CA PHE A 4 -16.40 9.00 9.21
C PHE A 4 -15.55 9.74 10.25
N SER A 5 -16.12 10.72 10.97
CA SER A 5 -15.45 11.40 12.10
C SER A 5 -15.12 10.47 13.27
N GLN A 6 -15.80 9.32 13.40
CA GLN A 6 -15.46 8.34 14.43
C GLN A 6 -14.19 7.54 14.10
N LEU A 7 -13.72 7.55 12.85
CA LEU A 7 -12.52 6.83 12.43
C LEU A 7 -11.22 7.62 12.65
N SER A 8 -11.31 8.93 12.89
CA SER A 8 -10.12 9.75 13.20
C SER A 8 -9.65 9.58 14.64
N ASP A 9 -10.52 9.12 15.54
CA ASP A 9 -10.15 8.82 16.92
C ASP A 9 -10.05 7.30 17.13
N LEU A 10 -8.81 6.81 17.07
CA LEU A 10 -8.48 5.40 17.32
C LEU A 10 -8.08 5.15 18.79
N SER A 11 -8.43 6.06 19.71
CA SER A 11 -8.16 5.88 21.14
C SER A 11 -8.84 4.65 21.74
N PHE A 12 -9.97 4.22 21.16
CA PHE A 12 -10.70 3.02 21.60
C PHE A 12 -9.98 1.69 21.34
N LEU A 13 -8.98 1.67 20.44
CA LEU A 13 -8.24 0.45 20.14
C LEU A 13 -7.15 0.20 21.20
N SER A 14 -7.08 -1.03 21.70
CA SER A 14 -5.96 -1.47 22.53
C SER A 14 -4.65 -1.45 21.73
N ALA A 15 -3.51 -1.46 22.43
CA ALA A 15 -2.21 -1.54 21.77
C ALA A 15 -2.08 -2.80 20.89
N LYS A 16 -2.67 -3.92 21.35
CA LYS A 16 -2.72 -5.18 20.60
C LYS A 16 -3.54 -5.03 19.32
N ASP A 17 -4.73 -4.43 19.40
CA ASP A 17 -5.61 -4.27 18.23
C ASP A 17 -5.01 -3.30 17.21
N LYS A 18 -4.37 -2.21 17.67
CA LYS A 18 -3.60 -1.31 16.81
C LYS A 18 -2.48 -2.05 16.08
N SER A 19 -1.75 -2.91 16.78
CA SER A 19 -0.71 -3.73 16.16
C SER A 19 -1.29 -4.67 15.10
N THR A 20 -2.40 -5.34 15.40
CA THR A 20 -3.06 -6.23 14.44
C THR A 20 -3.59 -5.46 13.22
N ALA A 21 -4.26 -4.33 13.43
CA ALA A 21 -4.74 -3.48 12.35
C ALA A 21 -3.59 -2.96 11.47
N THR A 22 -2.46 -2.61 12.08
CA THR A 22 -1.25 -2.20 11.35
C THR A 22 -0.72 -3.31 10.46
N GLU A 23 -0.69 -4.56 10.94
CA GLU A 23 -0.26 -5.70 10.14
C GLU A 23 -1.25 -6.01 9.00
N MET A 24 -2.55 -5.82 9.21
CA MET A 24 -3.55 -5.93 8.13
C MET A 24 -3.32 -4.86 7.05
N VAL A 25 -3.14 -3.59 7.45
CA VAL A 25 -2.86 -2.50 6.51
C VAL A 25 -1.55 -2.75 5.76
N ARG A 26 -0.50 -3.16 6.47
CA ARG A 26 0.79 -3.53 5.87
C ARG A 26 0.64 -4.64 4.84
N ALA A 27 -0.16 -5.66 5.12
CA ALA A 27 -0.37 -6.77 4.21
C ALA A 27 -0.97 -6.32 2.88
N TRP A 28 -2.03 -5.50 2.93
CA TRP A 28 -2.65 -4.93 1.73
C TRP A 28 -1.79 -3.91 1.02
N TYR A 29 -1.09 -3.06 1.78
CA TYR A 29 -0.24 -2.02 1.22
C TYR A 29 0.95 -2.61 0.46
N LEU A 30 1.63 -3.58 1.07
CA LEU A 30 2.84 -4.19 0.51
C LEU A 30 2.57 -5.41 -0.38
N GLY A 31 1.36 -5.99 -0.33
CA GLY A 31 1.03 -7.22 -1.05
C GLY A 31 1.68 -8.48 -0.48
N ARG A 32 1.99 -8.49 0.82
CA ARG A 32 2.75 -9.57 1.49
C ARG A 32 2.50 -9.64 2.98
N VAL A 33 2.61 -10.83 3.56
CA VAL A 33 2.48 -11.06 5.01
C VAL A 33 3.83 -11.45 5.60
N GLY A 34 4.09 -11.06 6.85
CA GLY A 34 5.32 -11.41 7.58
C GLY A 34 6.51 -10.48 7.30
N ASN A 35 7.58 -10.68 8.05
CA ASN A 35 8.78 -9.85 8.02
C ASN A 35 9.81 -10.43 7.04
N PHE A 36 10.46 -9.55 6.26
CA PHE A 36 11.52 -9.96 5.35
C PHE A 36 12.87 -9.63 5.97
N PRO A 37 13.89 -10.47 5.76
CA PRO A 37 13.91 -11.65 4.89
C PRO A 37 13.35 -12.94 5.52
N ASP A 38 13.07 -12.94 6.81
CA ASP A 38 12.96 -14.19 7.59
C ASP A 38 11.74 -15.06 7.26
N ASN A 39 10.55 -14.46 7.10
CA ASN A 39 9.29 -15.20 6.89
C ASN A 39 8.27 -14.45 6.02
N GLY A 40 8.75 -13.53 5.18
CA GLY A 40 7.90 -12.73 4.30
C GLY A 40 7.38 -13.54 3.13
N VAL A 41 6.06 -13.70 3.03
CA VAL A 41 5.40 -14.38 1.91
C VAL A 41 4.71 -13.33 1.04
N ALA A 42 5.10 -13.26 -0.23
CA ALA A 42 4.39 -12.45 -1.21
C ALA A 42 3.02 -13.08 -1.47
N THR A 43 1.96 -12.31 -1.30
CA THR A 43 0.60 -12.73 -1.62
C THR A 43 0.27 -12.30 -3.04
N GLU A 44 0.42 -11.01 -3.35
CA GLU A 44 0.23 -10.45 -4.70
C GLU A 44 1.09 -9.21 -4.91
N TYR A 45 2.03 -9.25 -5.86
CA TYR A 45 2.91 -8.10 -6.14
C TYR A 45 2.19 -7.01 -6.95
N GLY A 46 1.56 -7.39 -8.08
CA GLY A 46 0.93 -6.44 -9.00
C GLY A 46 -0.33 -5.75 -8.44
N ALA A 47 -0.96 -6.32 -7.42
CA ALA A 47 -2.16 -5.77 -6.78
C ALA A 47 -1.87 -5.04 -5.45
N ALA A 48 -0.60 -4.93 -5.04
CA ALA A 48 -0.22 -4.23 -3.81
C ALA A 48 -0.71 -2.78 -3.84
N LEU A 49 -1.43 -2.36 -2.81
CA LEU A 49 -2.10 -1.05 -2.80
C LEU A 49 -1.12 0.12 -2.80
N MET A 50 0.15 -0.08 -2.41
CA MET A 50 1.17 0.97 -2.41
C MET A 50 1.43 1.57 -3.79
N PHE A 51 1.12 0.87 -4.87
CA PHE A 51 1.33 1.38 -6.23
C PHE A 51 0.22 2.32 -6.69
N ARG A 52 -1.00 2.19 -6.15
CA ARG A 52 -2.17 2.95 -6.61
C ARG A 52 -2.03 4.47 -6.44
N PRO A 53 -1.49 5.01 -5.32
CA PRO A 53 -1.36 6.45 -5.16
C PRO A 53 -0.41 7.11 -6.16
N THR A 54 0.45 6.32 -6.81
CA THR A 54 1.49 6.79 -7.73
C THR A 54 1.30 6.28 -9.15
N ASP A 55 0.19 5.62 -9.47
CA ASP A 55 0.01 4.93 -10.76
C ASP A 55 0.02 5.88 -11.98
N SER A 56 -0.27 7.17 -11.77
CA SER A 56 -0.14 8.23 -12.78
C SER A 56 1.30 8.68 -13.05
N ALA A 57 2.26 8.30 -12.21
CA ALA A 57 3.63 8.78 -12.22
C ALA A 57 4.67 7.66 -12.30
N ILE A 58 4.43 6.54 -11.62
CA ILE A 58 5.37 5.44 -11.40
C ILE A 58 4.70 4.14 -11.81
N SER A 59 5.30 3.43 -12.76
CA SER A 59 4.89 2.07 -13.12
C SER A 59 5.33 1.05 -12.08
N ILE A 60 4.56 -0.03 -11.92
CA ILE A 60 4.99 -1.19 -11.14
C ILE A 60 6.27 -1.76 -11.77
N PRO A 61 7.37 -1.95 -11.01
CA PRO A 61 8.59 -2.53 -11.57
C PRO A 61 8.33 -3.87 -12.27
N GLY A 62 8.90 -4.05 -13.47
CA GLY A 62 8.62 -5.19 -14.34
C GLY A 62 7.39 -5.04 -15.25
N PHE A 63 6.56 -4.00 -15.04
CA PHE A 63 5.39 -3.68 -15.86
C PHE A 63 5.47 -2.23 -16.37
N PRO A 64 6.39 -1.91 -17.30
CA PRO A 64 6.50 -0.56 -17.83
C PRO A 64 5.20 -0.15 -18.56
N VAL A 65 4.61 0.97 -18.12
CA VAL A 65 3.37 1.51 -18.71
C VAL A 65 3.67 2.56 -19.80
N GLY A 66 4.85 3.18 -19.74
CA GLY A 66 5.30 4.19 -20.71
C GLY A 66 6.27 3.65 -21.76
N GLY A 67 6.36 4.36 -22.89
CA GLY A 67 7.43 4.15 -23.86
C GLY A 67 8.80 4.59 -23.35
N PRO A 68 9.85 4.52 -24.19
CA PRO A 68 11.15 5.09 -23.87
C PRO A 68 11.03 6.54 -23.36
N ASP A 69 11.87 6.91 -22.39
CA ASP A 69 11.96 8.26 -21.80
C ASP A 69 10.68 8.78 -21.10
N TYR A 70 9.71 7.92 -20.76
CA TYR A 70 8.47 8.36 -20.08
C TYR A 70 8.72 9.14 -18.78
N TRP A 71 9.83 8.87 -18.10
CA TRP A 71 10.25 9.53 -16.85
C TRP A 71 10.68 11.00 -17.04
N THR A 72 10.88 11.46 -18.27
CA THR A 72 11.24 12.86 -18.56
C THR A 72 10.04 13.80 -18.52
N LEU A 73 8.83 13.26 -18.59
CA LEU A 73 7.59 14.02 -18.53
C LEU A 73 7.21 14.29 -17.07
N ALA A 74 6.77 15.51 -16.78
CA ALA A 74 6.19 15.81 -15.47
C ALA A 74 4.93 14.96 -15.23
N PRO A 75 4.78 14.32 -14.06
CA PRO A 75 3.58 13.57 -13.73
C PRO A 75 2.33 14.45 -13.78
N LYS A 76 1.23 13.88 -14.27
CA LYS A 76 -0.08 14.53 -14.19
C LYS A 76 -0.65 14.25 -12.79
N ILE A 77 -0.65 15.28 -11.95
CA ILE A 77 -1.26 15.32 -10.61
C ILE A 77 -2.74 15.70 -10.72
#